data_AF-A0A9Q0ZRY3-F1
#
_entry.id   AF-A0A9Q0ZRY3-F1
#
_cell.length_a   1.000
_cell.length_b   1.000
_cell.length_c   1.000
_cell.angle_alpha   90.00
_cell.angle_beta   90.00
_cell.angle_gamma   90.00
#
_symmetry.space_group_name_H-M   'P 1'
#
loop_
_entity.id
_entity.type
_entity.pdbx_description
1 polymer ?
#
loop_
_entity_poly.entity_id
_entity_poly.type
_entity_poly.pdbx_seq_one_letter_code
_entity_poly.pdbx_strand_id
1 'polypeptide(L)'
;MALAISNILNCPKPQISLRNYTLKSSVLKSPASSIIFPRAVRENKSFVCASASAAGGSRSDNDLNPYEVLGVNPIEGFNKVKAAYETKRKEAEIKGDEAAAAQLEKAYDKLMMAQLTNRKKGVTYGSFKVAKDIKYADKQPIVPWGPRFTKSSENDMRINLAISAAFTAWILIKRNAEYKPLQFLAFAFVYRIFEKLKSFEPPVSPTYSEDGEDEGRTLRLGKRILRSLALVFGSITFASLAYTVTYLHFLYNNQELLITTATSAILYILASYYL
;
A
#
# COMPACT_ATOMS: atom_id res chain seq x y z
N MET A 1 32.57 -70.15 -10.26
CA MET A 1 32.23 -69.32 -11.44
C MET A 1 32.32 -67.85 -11.04
N ALA A 2 33.01 -67.06 -11.86
CA ALA A 2 33.10 -65.59 -11.81
C ALA A 2 31.71 -64.93 -11.96
N LEU A 3 31.39 -63.67 -11.62
CA LEU A 3 32.02 -62.34 -11.74
C LEU A 3 31.41 -61.41 -10.64
N ALA A 4 32.14 -60.54 -9.91
CA ALA A 4 32.45 -59.12 -10.21
C ALA A 4 31.17 -58.22 -10.33
N ILE A 5 31.00 -57.00 -9.76
CA ILE A 5 31.87 -55.82 -9.58
C ILE A 5 31.31 -54.92 -8.44
N SER A 6 32.23 -54.13 -7.89
CA SER A 6 32.28 -53.09 -6.85
C SER A 6 31.44 -51.81 -7.02
N ASN A 7 31.22 -51.07 -5.92
CA ASN A 7 31.91 -49.77 -5.70
C ASN A 7 31.73 -49.22 -4.27
N ILE A 8 32.89 -49.07 -3.62
CA ILE A 8 33.16 -48.43 -2.33
C ILE A 8 33.61 -47.00 -2.64
N LEU A 9 33.00 -45.98 -2.03
CA LEU A 9 33.59 -44.66 -1.92
C LEU A 9 33.40 -44.13 -0.49
N ASN A 10 34.46 -44.33 0.31
CA ASN A 10 34.71 -43.66 1.57
C ASN A 10 34.98 -42.17 1.31
N CYS A 11 34.26 -41.27 1.99
CA CYS A 11 34.59 -39.84 2.02
C CYS A 11 35.63 -39.54 3.11
N PRO A 12 36.79 -38.92 2.81
CA PRO A 12 37.69 -38.39 3.82
C PRO A 12 37.37 -36.92 4.17
N LYS A 13 37.63 -36.57 5.43
CA LYS A 13 37.47 -35.22 6.04
C LYS A 13 38.30 -34.16 5.30
N PRO A 14 37.82 -32.90 5.14
CA PRO A 14 38.65 -31.83 4.62
C PRO A 14 39.55 -31.23 5.72
N GLN A 15 40.86 -31.32 5.50
CA GLN A 15 41.88 -30.54 6.23
C GLN A 15 41.96 -29.12 5.67
N ILE A 16 42.03 -28.16 6.58
CA ILE A 16 42.25 -26.73 6.32
C ILE A 16 43.71 -26.54 5.89
N SER A 17 43.92 -26.01 4.68
CA SER A 17 45.24 -25.62 4.18
C SER A 17 45.35 -24.10 4.10
N LEU A 18 46.19 -23.56 4.97
CA LEU A 18 46.60 -22.16 5.00
C LEU A 18 47.65 -21.96 3.88
N ARG A 19 47.35 -21.16 2.85
CA ARG A 19 48.33 -20.81 1.81
C ARG A 19 48.33 -19.31 1.52
N ASN A 20 49.38 -18.66 2.00
CA ASN A 20 49.78 -17.31 1.62
C ASN A 20 50.29 -17.30 0.18
N TYR A 21 49.83 -16.33 -0.63
CA TYR A 21 50.55 -15.84 -1.80
C TYR A 21 50.41 -14.33 -1.91
N THR A 22 51.57 -13.67 -1.90
CA THR A 22 51.79 -12.26 -2.18
C THR A 22 51.97 -12.00 -3.67
N LEU A 23 51.52 -10.80 -4.07
CA LEU A 23 52.03 -9.91 -5.12
C LEU A 23 51.73 -10.25 -6.60
N LYS A 24 50.91 -9.38 -7.23
CA LYS A 24 51.30 -8.62 -8.43
C LYS A 24 50.31 -7.49 -8.72
N SER A 25 50.87 -6.28 -8.77
CA SER A 25 50.24 -5.05 -9.22
C SER A 25 49.75 -5.18 -10.67
N SER A 26 48.48 -4.88 -10.90
CA SER A 26 48.01 -4.30 -12.15
C SER A 26 47.19 -3.05 -11.82
N VAL A 27 47.79 -1.90 -12.14
CA VAL A 27 47.14 -0.61 -12.19
C VAL A 27 46.04 -0.70 -13.26
N LEU A 28 44.79 -0.75 -12.83
CA LEU A 28 43.66 -0.36 -13.65
C LEU A 28 42.87 0.70 -12.89
N LYS A 29 42.90 1.91 -13.45
CA LYS A 29 42.27 3.13 -12.94
C LYS A 29 40.81 2.85 -12.59
N SER A 30 40.46 2.90 -11.31
CA SER A 30 39.08 3.04 -10.88
C SER A 30 38.61 4.46 -11.25
N PRO A 31 37.50 4.64 -12.00
CA PRO A 31 36.89 5.94 -12.08
C PRO A 31 36.32 6.27 -10.71
N ALA A 32 36.77 7.39 -10.13
CA ALA A 32 36.15 7.97 -8.96
C ALA A 32 34.71 8.36 -9.30
N SER A 33 33.75 7.48 -9.05
CA SER A 33 32.35 7.86 -8.95
C SER A 33 32.15 8.52 -7.59
N SER A 34 32.56 9.78 -7.51
CA SER A 34 32.08 10.70 -6.50
C SER A 34 30.55 10.78 -6.65
N ILE A 35 29.82 10.08 -5.78
CA ILE A 35 28.40 10.36 -5.60
C ILE A 35 28.34 11.72 -4.91
N ILE A 36 28.24 12.75 -5.72
CA ILE A 36 27.84 14.08 -5.28
C ILE A 36 26.43 13.91 -4.74
N PHE A 37 26.29 13.90 -3.42
CA PHE A 37 24.99 14.17 -2.81
C PHE A 37 24.59 15.58 -3.26
N PRO A 38 23.43 15.78 -3.91
CA PRO A 38 22.92 17.12 -4.06
C PRO A 38 22.62 17.60 -2.65
N ARG A 39 23.49 18.47 -2.10
CA ARG A 39 23.15 19.31 -0.98
C ARG A 39 21.95 20.12 -1.46
N ALA A 40 20.76 19.75 -1.00
CA ALA A 40 19.57 20.54 -1.19
C ALA A 40 19.82 21.89 -0.51
N VAL A 41 20.32 22.86 -1.28
CA VAL A 41 20.27 24.26 -0.91
C VAL A 41 18.79 24.54 -0.77
N ARG A 42 18.36 24.71 0.48
CA ARG A 42 17.02 25.15 0.82
C ARG A 42 16.92 26.60 0.38
N GLU A 43 16.66 26.81 -0.92
CA GLU A 43 16.19 28.09 -1.40
C GLU A 43 14.84 28.32 -0.71
N ASN A 44 14.86 29.16 0.33
CA ASN A 44 13.67 29.80 0.84
C ASN A 44 13.16 30.77 -0.24
N LYS A 45 12.61 30.24 -1.32
CA LYS A 45 11.74 30.99 -2.22
C LYS A 45 10.41 31.17 -1.49
N SER A 46 10.36 32.20 -0.66
CA SER A 46 9.10 32.77 -0.23
C SER A 46 8.37 33.26 -1.47
N PHE A 47 7.37 32.51 -1.91
CA PHE A 47 6.39 33.03 -2.85
C PHE A 47 5.60 34.10 -2.12
N VAL A 48 5.99 35.36 -2.31
CA VAL A 48 5.14 36.50 -2.00
C VAL A 48 4.00 36.44 -3.00
N CYS A 49 2.86 35.91 -2.58
CA CYS A 49 1.59 36.16 -3.28
C CYS A 49 1.34 37.65 -3.21
N ALA A 50 1.67 38.36 -4.29
CA ALA A 50 1.10 39.68 -4.52
C ALA A 50 -0.40 39.48 -4.72
N SER A 51 -1.19 39.78 -3.69
CA SER A 51 -2.62 39.97 -3.86
C SER A 51 -2.79 41.26 -4.67
N ALA A 52 -2.96 41.13 -5.97
CA ALA A 52 -3.55 42.19 -6.75
C ALA A 52 -5.00 42.33 -6.26
N SER A 53 -5.22 43.27 -5.33
CA SER A 53 -6.56 43.76 -5.04
C SER A 53 -7.02 44.49 -6.29
N ALA A 54 -7.76 43.77 -7.14
CA ALA A 54 -8.63 44.42 -8.11
C ALA A 54 -9.63 45.24 -7.31
N ALA A 55 -9.61 46.54 -7.57
CA ALA A 55 -10.52 47.53 -7.03
C ALA A 55 -11.97 47.03 -7.06
N GLY A 56 -12.72 47.41 -6.01
CA GLY A 56 -14.03 46.89 -5.68
C GLY A 56 -14.99 46.77 -6.87
N GLY A 57 -15.34 45.55 -7.23
CA GLY A 57 -16.59 45.23 -7.88
C GLY A 57 -17.66 45.05 -6.83
N SER A 58 -18.68 45.90 -6.85
CA SER A 58 -19.84 45.88 -5.98
C SER A 58 -20.37 44.46 -5.76
N ARG A 59 -20.43 44.07 -4.48
CA ARG A 59 -21.08 42.86 -3.99
C ARG A 59 -22.59 42.95 -4.22
N SER A 60 -23.02 42.68 -5.45
CA SER A 60 -24.38 42.22 -5.73
C SER A 60 -24.33 40.70 -5.72
N ASP A 61 -24.39 40.16 -4.50
CA ASP A 61 -24.56 38.74 -4.21
C ASP A 61 -25.98 38.35 -4.63
N ASN A 62 -26.23 38.25 -5.93
CA ASN A 62 -27.42 37.57 -6.39
C ASN A 62 -27.11 36.08 -6.23
N ASP A 63 -27.57 35.55 -5.10
CA ASP A 63 -27.58 34.15 -4.67
C ASP A 63 -28.51 33.31 -5.57
N LEU A 64 -28.51 33.61 -6.87
CA LEU A 64 -29.30 32.93 -7.87
C LEU A 64 -28.77 31.51 -8.02
N ASN A 65 -29.71 30.59 -7.96
CA ASN A 65 -29.45 29.19 -8.13
C ASN A 65 -28.88 28.97 -9.55
N PRO A 66 -27.67 28.40 -9.72
CA PRO A 66 -27.07 28.24 -11.05
C PRO A 66 -27.94 27.37 -11.98
N TYR A 67 -28.79 26.52 -11.40
CA TYR A 67 -29.78 25.73 -12.11
C TYR A 67 -30.93 26.58 -12.68
N GLU A 68 -31.36 27.63 -11.99
CA GLU A 68 -32.43 28.54 -12.44
C GLU A 68 -31.93 29.48 -13.55
N VAL A 69 -30.69 29.96 -13.46
CA VAL A 69 -30.05 30.81 -14.49
C VAL A 69 -29.85 30.04 -15.79
N LEU A 70 -29.50 28.75 -15.69
CA LEU A 70 -29.35 27.86 -16.85
C LEU A 70 -30.69 27.24 -17.32
N GLY A 71 -31.77 27.40 -16.55
CA GLY A 71 -33.08 26.82 -16.86
C GLY A 71 -33.12 25.29 -16.84
N VAL A 72 -32.24 24.66 -16.08
CA VAL A 72 -32.08 23.19 -16.01
C VAL A 72 -32.40 22.66 -14.63
N ASN A 73 -33.07 21.51 -14.56
CA ASN A 73 -33.43 20.92 -13.28
C ASN A 73 -32.20 20.29 -12.60
N PRO A 74 -31.97 20.47 -11.28
CA PRO A 74 -30.86 19.85 -10.54
C PRO A 74 -30.70 18.34 -10.69
N ILE A 75 -31.76 17.63 -11.08
CA ILE A 75 -31.79 16.16 -11.27
C ILE A 75 -31.31 15.75 -12.68
N GLU A 76 -31.23 16.69 -13.63
CA GLU A 76 -30.85 16.39 -15.00
C GLU A 76 -29.34 16.19 -15.19
N GLY A 77 -28.99 15.26 -16.08
CA GLY A 77 -27.60 14.89 -16.35
C GLY A 77 -26.78 15.99 -17.04
N PHE A 78 -25.46 15.89 -16.89
CA PHE A 78 -24.46 16.85 -17.41
C PHE A 78 -24.65 17.25 -18.88
N ASN A 79 -25.07 16.31 -19.74
CA ASN A 79 -25.26 16.57 -21.16
C ASN A 79 -26.38 17.61 -21.44
N LYS A 80 -27.44 17.61 -20.61
CA LYS A 80 -28.52 18.59 -20.73
C LYS A 80 -28.09 19.98 -20.27
N VAL A 81 -27.30 20.05 -19.19
CA VAL A 81 -26.73 21.31 -18.68
C VAL A 81 -25.82 21.96 -19.73
N LYS A 82 -24.98 21.16 -20.39
CA LYS A 82 -24.09 21.64 -21.45
C LYS A 82 -24.89 22.15 -22.67
N ALA A 83 -25.90 21.41 -23.10
CA ALA A 83 -26.75 21.81 -24.21
C ALA A 83 -27.52 23.10 -23.92
N ALA A 84 -28.11 23.22 -22.72
CA ALA A 84 -28.84 24.41 -22.30
C ALA A 84 -27.94 25.66 -22.25
N TYR A 85 -26.72 25.50 -21.73
CA TYR A 85 -25.72 26.56 -21.72
C TYR A 85 -25.35 27.01 -23.14
N GLU A 86 -25.07 26.07 -24.05
CA GLU A 86 -24.71 26.39 -25.44
C GLU A 86 -25.84 27.12 -26.19
N THR A 87 -27.09 26.72 -25.96
CA THR A 87 -28.27 27.40 -26.55
C THR A 87 -28.43 28.80 -25.97
N LYS A 88 -28.34 28.96 -24.65
CA LYS A 88 -28.50 30.27 -23.98
C LYS A 88 -27.38 31.25 -24.30
N ARG A 89 -26.15 30.75 -24.47
CA ARG A 89 -25.02 31.54 -24.90
C ARG A 89 -25.22 32.07 -26.33
N LYS A 90 -25.66 31.22 -27.26
CA LYS A 90 -25.98 31.64 -28.64
C LYS A 90 -27.11 32.68 -28.68
N GLU A 91 -28.14 32.51 -27.85
CA GLU A 91 -29.23 33.50 -27.71
C GLU A 91 -28.72 34.86 -27.20
N ALA A 92 -27.82 34.86 -26.21
CA ALA A 92 -27.24 36.09 -25.68
C ALA A 92 -26.30 36.78 -26.68
N GLU A 93 -25.52 36.01 -27.45
CA GLU A 93 -24.65 36.50 -28.53
C GLU A 93 -25.47 37.13 -29.67
N ILE A 94 -26.58 36.51 -30.05
CA ILE A 94 -27.51 37.06 -31.08
C ILE A 94 -28.16 38.36 -30.59
N LYS A 95 -28.45 38.45 -29.29
CA LYS A 95 -29.14 39.60 -28.68
C LYS A 95 -28.20 40.74 -28.30
N GLY A 96 -26.89 40.50 -28.22
CA GLY A 96 -25.88 41.50 -27.85
C GLY A 96 -25.85 41.86 -26.37
N ASP A 97 -26.46 41.04 -25.50
CA ASP A 97 -26.57 41.29 -24.06
C ASP A 97 -25.33 40.74 -23.32
N GLU A 98 -24.24 41.50 -23.28
CA GLU A 98 -22.97 41.09 -22.63
C GLU A 98 -23.12 40.79 -21.13
N ALA A 99 -23.98 41.53 -20.43
CA ALA A 99 -24.23 41.33 -19.01
C ALA A 99 -24.92 39.99 -18.70
N ALA A 100 -25.81 39.52 -19.59
CA ALA A 100 -26.47 38.24 -19.45
C ALA A 100 -25.52 37.08 -19.77
N ALA A 101 -24.64 37.26 -20.75
CA ALA A 101 -23.59 36.29 -21.08
C ALA A 101 -22.62 36.07 -19.91
N ALA A 102 -22.16 37.14 -19.26
CA ALA A 102 -21.29 37.05 -18.08
C ALA A 102 -21.96 36.34 -16.90
N GLN A 103 -23.28 36.50 -16.72
CA GLN A 103 -24.04 35.80 -15.68
C GLN A 103 -24.18 34.30 -15.99
N LEU A 104 -24.40 33.92 -17.26
CA LEU A 104 -24.45 32.53 -17.70
C LEU A 104 -23.11 31.82 -17.51
N GLU A 105 -21.99 32.46 -17.85
CA GLU A 105 -20.65 31.92 -17.64
C GLU A 105 -20.37 31.70 -16.14
N LYS A 106 -20.68 32.70 -15.31
CA LYS A 106 -20.51 32.60 -13.85
C LYS A 106 -21.35 31.47 -13.24
N ALA A 107 -22.58 31.26 -13.74
CA ALA A 107 -23.46 30.18 -13.28
C ALA A 107 -22.92 28.80 -13.70
N TYR A 108 -22.45 28.68 -14.93
CA TYR A 108 -21.86 27.44 -15.47
C TYR A 108 -20.57 27.06 -14.71
N ASP A 109 -19.68 28.03 -14.47
CA ASP A 109 -18.45 27.81 -13.70
C ASP A 109 -18.74 27.41 -12.25
N LYS A 110 -19.72 28.04 -11.60
CA LYS A 110 -20.16 27.67 -10.23
C LYS A 110 -20.67 26.22 -10.19
N LEU A 111 -21.47 25.81 -11.19
CA LEU A 111 -21.96 24.44 -11.31
C LEU A 111 -20.82 23.46 -11.56
N MET A 112 -19.86 23.81 -12.43
CA MET A 112 -18.69 22.98 -12.73
C MET A 112 -17.80 22.78 -11.50
N MET A 113 -17.54 23.86 -10.75
CA MET A 113 -16.76 23.82 -9.52
C MET A 113 -17.49 23.04 -8.41
N ALA A 114 -18.81 23.16 -8.32
CA ALA A 114 -19.62 22.36 -7.41
C ALA A 114 -19.54 20.87 -7.77
N GLN A 115 -19.58 20.49 -9.06
CA GLN A 115 -19.41 19.10 -9.48
C GLN A 115 -18.04 18.54 -9.11
N LEU A 116 -16.95 19.28 -9.36
CA LEU A 116 -15.60 18.84 -8.97
C LEU A 116 -15.46 18.70 -7.45
N THR A 117 -16.05 19.64 -6.70
CA THR A 117 -16.05 19.61 -5.24
C THR A 117 -16.86 18.45 -4.70
N ASN A 118 -18.01 18.15 -5.30
CA ASN A 118 -18.86 17.01 -4.93
C ASN A 118 -18.19 15.67 -5.25
N ARG A 119 -17.50 15.56 -6.39
CA ARG A 119 -16.66 14.39 -6.72
C ARG A 119 -15.54 14.19 -5.71
N LYS A 120 -14.79 15.24 -5.36
CA LYS A 120 -13.75 15.18 -4.31
C LYS A 120 -14.32 14.81 -2.94
N LYS A 121 -15.55 15.25 -2.64
CA LYS A 121 -16.24 14.95 -1.38
C LYS A 121 -16.92 13.57 -1.36
N GLY A 122 -16.99 12.86 -2.48
CA GLY A 122 -17.66 11.55 -2.59
C GLY A 122 -19.17 11.66 -2.38
N VAL A 123 -19.78 12.73 -2.87
CA VAL A 123 -21.23 12.95 -2.84
C VAL A 123 -21.75 12.85 -4.27
N THR A 124 -22.71 11.97 -4.52
CA THR A 124 -23.39 11.86 -5.82
C THR A 124 -24.54 12.86 -5.90
N TYR A 125 -25.11 13.04 -7.11
CA TYR A 125 -26.31 13.87 -7.33
C TYR A 125 -27.38 13.55 -6.26
N GLY A 126 -27.91 14.58 -5.60
CA GLY A 126 -28.95 14.41 -4.58
C GLY A 126 -28.46 14.14 -3.15
N SER A 127 -27.25 14.58 -2.78
CA SER A 127 -26.71 14.51 -1.39
C SER A 127 -26.49 13.11 -0.80
N PHE A 128 -26.61 12.06 -1.63
CA PHE A 128 -26.36 10.70 -1.19
C PHE A 128 -24.87 10.51 -0.90
N LYS A 129 -24.54 10.18 0.35
CA LYS A 129 -23.16 9.94 0.78
C LYS A 129 -22.72 8.58 0.26
N VAL A 130 -21.71 8.56 -0.60
CA VAL A 130 -21.07 7.31 -1.05
C VAL A 130 -20.40 6.66 0.16
N ALA A 131 -20.55 5.33 0.28
CA ALA A 131 -19.93 4.56 1.36
C ALA A 131 -18.40 4.79 1.38
N LYS A 132 -17.81 4.79 2.58
CA LYS A 132 -16.41 5.24 2.79
C LYS A 132 -15.39 4.37 2.04
N ASP A 133 -15.68 3.08 1.93
CA ASP A 133 -14.95 2.07 1.15
C ASP A 133 -14.94 2.39 -0.35
N ILE A 134 -16.07 2.86 -0.91
CA ILE A 134 -16.16 3.26 -2.32
C ILE A 134 -15.50 4.64 -2.52
N LYS A 135 -15.68 5.57 -1.59
CA LYS A 135 -15.13 6.94 -1.66
C LYS A 135 -13.60 6.98 -1.73
N TYR A 136 -12.92 5.99 -1.15
CA TYR A 136 -11.47 5.92 -1.11
C TYR A 136 -10.89 4.77 -1.95
N ALA A 137 -11.70 4.09 -2.76
CA ALA A 137 -11.23 3.00 -3.64
C ALA A 137 -10.12 3.44 -4.62
N ASP A 138 -10.18 4.70 -5.09
CA ASP A 138 -9.19 5.27 -6.01
C ASP A 138 -7.93 5.80 -5.32
N LYS A 139 -7.86 5.80 -3.98
CA LYS A 139 -6.61 6.13 -3.27
C LYS A 139 -5.66 4.94 -3.37
N GLN A 140 -4.92 4.88 -4.47
CA GLN A 140 -3.86 3.91 -4.65
C GLN A 140 -2.74 4.16 -3.63
N PRO A 141 -2.06 3.11 -3.15
CA PRO A 141 -0.87 3.28 -2.33
C PRO A 141 0.18 4.08 -3.13
N ILE A 142 0.92 4.96 -2.43
CA ILE A 142 1.98 5.81 -3.02
C ILE A 142 3.00 4.95 -3.77
N VAL A 143 3.18 3.71 -3.33
CA VAL A 143 4.11 2.75 -3.92
C VAL A 143 3.31 1.55 -4.43
N PRO A 144 3.40 1.19 -5.73
CA PRO A 144 2.55 0.16 -6.33
C PRO A 144 2.82 -1.25 -5.78
N TRP A 145 3.99 -1.50 -5.18
CA TRP A 145 4.37 -2.76 -4.55
C TRP A 145 4.31 -2.75 -3.01
N GLY A 146 3.89 -1.65 -2.39
CA GLY A 146 3.86 -1.52 -0.93
C GLY A 146 2.69 -2.28 -0.28
N PRO A 147 2.79 -2.59 1.02
CA PRO A 147 1.69 -3.20 1.77
C PRO A 147 0.47 -2.28 1.77
N ARG A 148 -0.71 -2.85 1.48
CA ARG A 148 -1.97 -2.12 1.46
C ARG A 148 -2.59 -2.13 2.84
N PHE A 149 -3.14 -0.99 3.25
CA PHE A 149 -3.87 -0.93 4.50
C PHE A 149 -5.18 -1.71 4.36
N THR A 150 -5.29 -2.80 5.11
CA THR A 150 -6.49 -3.62 5.17
C THR A 150 -6.72 -4.08 6.60
N LYS A 151 -7.64 -3.37 7.26
CA LYS A 151 -8.03 -3.61 8.63
C LYS A 151 -8.83 -4.92 8.70
N SER A 152 -8.34 -5.86 9.51
CA SER A 152 -9.03 -7.11 9.81
C SER A 152 -10.26 -6.89 10.70
N SER A 153 -11.13 -7.90 10.80
CA SER A 153 -12.29 -7.87 11.69
C SER A 153 -11.85 -7.71 13.15
N GLU A 154 -12.71 -7.15 14.01
CA GLU A 154 -12.35 -6.96 15.42
C GLU A 154 -12.08 -8.30 16.13
N ASN A 155 -12.85 -9.34 15.78
CA ASN A 155 -12.65 -10.68 16.31
C ASN A 155 -11.30 -11.25 15.87
N ASP A 156 -10.96 -11.13 14.59
CA ASP A 156 -9.67 -11.62 14.09
C ASP A 156 -8.48 -10.88 14.69
N MET A 157 -8.62 -9.57 14.91
CA MET A 157 -7.62 -8.74 15.57
C MET A 157 -7.42 -9.15 17.03
N ARG A 158 -8.49 -9.47 17.76
CA ARG A 158 -8.40 -10.01 19.13
C ARG A 158 -7.72 -11.38 19.17
N ILE A 159 -8.02 -12.25 18.20
CA ILE A 159 -7.37 -13.56 18.09
C ILE A 159 -5.88 -13.38 17.78
N ASN A 160 -5.52 -12.52 16.83
CA ASN A 160 -4.13 -12.24 16.49
C ASN A 160 -3.36 -11.64 17.69
N LEU A 161 -4.02 -10.77 18.47
CA LEU A 161 -3.48 -10.23 19.72
C LEU A 161 -3.30 -11.32 20.79
N ALA A 162 -4.27 -12.22 20.93
CA ALA A 162 -4.18 -13.32 21.89
C ALA A 162 -3.02 -14.27 21.56
N ILE A 163 -2.83 -14.60 20.27
CA ILE A 163 -1.70 -15.41 19.80
C ILE A 163 -0.37 -14.70 20.10
N SER A 164 -0.25 -13.42 19.73
CA SER A 164 0.98 -12.66 19.97
C SER A 164 1.30 -12.50 21.47
N ALA A 165 0.29 -12.26 22.30
CA ALA A 165 0.41 -12.18 23.75
C ALA A 165 0.77 -13.53 24.40
N ALA A 166 0.17 -14.63 23.95
CA ALA A 166 0.44 -15.96 24.49
C ALA A 166 1.90 -16.38 24.25
N PHE A 167 2.41 -16.19 23.02
CA PHE A 167 3.80 -16.55 22.70
C PHE A 167 4.83 -15.60 23.32
N THR A 168 4.51 -14.32 23.48
CA THR A 168 5.37 -13.38 24.22
C THR A 168 5.42 -13.70 25.72
N ALA A 169 4.29 -14.03 26.34
CA ALA A 169 4.25 -14.49 27.73
C ALA A 169 5.01 -15.81 27.90
N TRP A 170 4.87 -16.75 26.96
CA TRP A 170 5.58 -18.03 26.98
C TRP A 170 7.10 -17.83 27.06
N ILE A 171 7.67 -17.00 26.18
CA ILE A 171 9.12 -16.76 26.16
C ILE A 171 9.60 -15.99 27.39
N LEU A 172 8.79 -15.04 27.90
CA LEU A 172 9.10 -14.27 29.11
C LEU A 172 9.18 -15.14 30.36
N ILE A 173 8.32 -16.16 30.47
CA ILE A 173 8.29 -17.09 31.61
C ILE A 173 9.40 -18.13 31.48
N LYS A 174 9.57 -18.74 30.31
CA LYS A 174 10.55 -19.81 30.12
C LYS A 174 11.99 -19.32 30.10
N ARG A 175 12.25 -18.09 29.60
CA ARG A 175 13.60 -17.48 29.44
C ARG A 175 14.68 -18.40 28.86
N ASN A 176 14.28 -19.47 28.17
CA ASN A 176 15.19 -20.45 27.59
C ASN A 176 15.57 -20.03 26.17
N ALA A 177 16.78 -20.38 25.74
CA ALA A 177 17.27 -20.15 24.38
C ALA A 177 16.70 -21.16 23.35
N GLU A 178 15.42 -21.54 23.50
CA GLU A 178 14.76 -22.45 22.57
C GLU A 178 13.96 -21.65 21.53
N TYR A 179 14.20 -21.91 20.26
CA TYR A 179 13.46 -21.33 19.13
C TYR A 179 12.06 -21.95 18.91
N LYS A 180 11.64 -22.92 19.73
CA LYS A 180 10.32 -23.57 19.62
C LYS A 180 9.14 -22.59 19.64
N PRO A 181 9.03 -21.63 20.59
CA PRO A 181 7.96 -20.63 20.56
C PRO A 181 7.95 -19.81 19.26
N LEU A 182 9.12 -19.48 18.70
CA LEU A 182 9.20 -18.76 17.43
C LEU A 182 8.67 -19.60 16.27
N GLN A 183 8.95 -20.91 16.25
CA GLN A 183 8.44 -21.83 15.23
C GLN A 183 6.91 -21.94 15.30
N PHE A 184 6.34 -22.17 16.48
CA PHE A 184 4.88 -22.25 16.64
C PHE A 184 4.18 -20.92 16.33
N LEU A 185 4.78 -19.80 16.73
CA LEU A 185 4.32 -18.46 16.36
C LEU A 185 4.29 -18.28 14.85
N ALA A 186 5.36 -18.70 14.15
CA ALA A 186 5.44 -18.62 12.70
C ALA A 186 4.32 -19.43 12.04
N PHE A 187 4.10 -20.69 12.44
CA PHE A 187 3.02 -21.51 11.90
C PHE A 187 1.64 -20.90 12.13
N ALA A 188 1.38 -20.39 13.34
CA ALA A 188 0.11 -19.74 13.66
C ALA A 188 -0.14 -18.52 12.76
N PHE A 189 0.85 -17.64 12.61
CA PHE A 189 0.69 -16.45 11.77
C PHE A 189 0.68 -16.74 10.27
N VAL A 190 1.40 -17.75 9.78
CA VAL A 190 1.27 -18.21 8.39
C VAL A 190 -0.17 -18.58 8.09
N TYR A 191 -0.80 -19.39 8.97
CA TYR A 191 -2.19 -19.79 8.81
C TYR A 191 -3.14 -18.59 8.83
N ARG A 192 -2.98 -17.66 9.79
CA ARG A 192 -3.84 -16.46 9.90
C ARG A 192 -3.70 -15.51 8.72
N ILE A 193 -2.48 -15.28 8.24
CA ILE A 193 -2.23 -14.45 7.05
C ILE A 193 -2.79 -15.15 5.79
N PHE A 194 -2.69 -16.47 5.70
CA PHE A 194 -3.27 -17.24 4.61
C PHE A 194 -4.80 -17.17 4.59
N GLU A 195 -5.47 -17.34 5.74
CA GLU A 195 -6.91 -17.15 5.85
C GLU A 195 -7.34 -15.74 5.44
N LYS A 196 -6.58 -14.73 5.89
CA LYS A 196 -6.81 -13.34 5.51
C LYS A 196 -6.64 -13.13 4.00
N LEU A 197 -5.61 -13.72 3.38
CA LEU A 197 -5.42 -13.67 1.92
C LEU A 197 -6.57 -14.36 1.16
N LYS A 198 -7.16 -15.41 1.73
CA LYS A 198 -8.29 -16.12 1.11
C LYS A 198 -9.55 -15.26 1.03
N SER A 199 -9.78 -14.33 1.98
CA SER A 199 -10.98 -13.48 1.98
C SER A 199 -10.92 -12.30 1.00
N PHE A 200 -9.75 -11.94 0.47
CA PHE A 200 -9.60 -10.82 -0.48
C PHE A 200 -9.74 -11.21 -1.95
N GLU A 201 -10.01 -12.48 -2.25
CA GLU A 201 -10.17 -12.91 -3.63
C GLU A 201 -11.63 -12.77 -4.09
N PRO A 202 -11.87 -12.22 -5.29
CA PRO A 202 -13.20 -12.23 -5.88
C PRO A 202 -13.67 -13.69 -6.02
N PRO A 203 -14.97 -13.98 -5.83
CA PRO A 203 -15.52 -15.28 -6.21
C PRO A 203 -15.34 -15.44 -7.73
N VAL A 204 -14.31 -16.16 -8.14
CA VAL A 204 -14.08 -16.50 -9.54
C VAL A 204 -15.05 -17.62 -9.89
N SER A 205 -15.91 -17.41 -10.89
CA SER A 205 -16.75 -18.46 -11.46
C SER A 205 -15.84 -19.63 -11.86
N PRO A 206 -16.11 -20.87 -11.39
CA PRO A 206 -15.28 -22.01 -11.74
C PRO A 206 -15.29 -22.18 -13.25
N THR A 207 -14.12 -22.02 -13.88
CA THR A 207 -13.94 -22.34 -15.29
C THR A 207 -13.73 -23.84 -15.35
N TYR A 208 -14.82 -24.59 -15.45
CA TYR A 208 -14.75 -26.03 -15.67
C TYR A 208 -14.22 -26.28 -17.08
N SER A 209 -12.98 -26.74 -17.18
CA SER A 209 -12.44 -27.41 -18.38
C SER A 209 -13.01 -28.83 -18.49
N GLU A 210 -13.03 -29.37 -19.71
CA GLU A 210 -13.63 -30.67 -20.08
C GLU A 210 -13.09 -31.85 -19.24
N ASP A 211 -11.90 -31.72 -18.65
CA ASP A 211 -11.24 -32.71 -17.79
C ASP A 211 -11.63 -32.63 -16.30
N GLY A 212 -12.57 -31.77 -15.90
CA GLY A 212 -13.11 -31.73 -14.53
C GLY A 212 -12.14 -31.25 -13.43
N GLU A 213 -10.87 -31.04 -13.75
CA GLU A 213 -9.86 -30.54 -12.81
C GLU A 213 -9.72 -29.02 -12.90
N ASP A 214 -10.02 -28.36 -11.79
CA ASP A 214 -9.84 -26.91 -11.60
C ASP A 214 -8.35 -26.61 -11.36
N GLU A 215 -7.51 -26.87 -12.37
CA GLU A 215 -6.04 -26.89 -12.31
C GLU A 215 -5.47 -25.53 -11.82
N GLY A 216 -6.18 -24.43 -12.11
CA GLY A 216 -5.84 -23.09 -11.62
C GLY A 216 -6.04 -22.89 -10.12
N ARG A 217 -6.82 -23.72 -9.43
CA ARG A 217 -7.14 -23.58 -8.01
C ARG A 217 -5.94 -23.93 -7.11
N THR A 218 -5.20 -24.97 -7.44
CA THR A 218 -4.02 -25.42 -6.69
C THR A 218 -2.87 -24.41 -6.82
N LEU A 219 -2.64 -23.88 -8.03
CA LEU A 219 -1.65 -22.84 -8.30
C LEU A 219 -1.96 -21.53 -7.55
N ARG A 220 -3.24 -21.13 -7.49
CA ARG A 220 -3.69 -19.98 -6.70
C ARG A 220 -3.45 -20.18 -5.20
N LEU A 221 -3.79 -21.36 -4.67
CA LEU A 221 -3.52 -21.72 -3.27
C LEU A 221 -2.03 -21.70 -2.93
N GLY A 222 -1.20 -22.30 -3.79
CA GLY A 222 0.26 -22.32 -3.62
C GLY A 222 0.86 -20.92 -3.61
N LYS A 223 0.43 -20.04 -4.52
CA LYS A 223 0.87 -18.63 -4.55
C LYS A 223 0.50 -17.87 -3.28
N ARG A 224 -0.68 -18.13 -2.71
CA ARG A 224 -1.12 -17.52 -1.43
C ARG A 224 -0.27 -18.01 -0.26
N ILE A 225 -0.02 -19.32 -0.18
CA ILE A 225 0.83 -19.92 0.86
C ILE A 225 2.24 -19.33 0.77
N LEU A 226 2.82 -19.25 -0.44
CA LEU A 226 4.16 -18.70 -0.63
C LEU A 226 4.25 -17.23 -0.19
N ARG A 227 3.23 -16.41 -0.47
CA ARG A 227 3.17 -15.02 0.02
C ARG A 227 3.12 -14.95 1.54
N SER A 228 2.28 -15.78 2.17
CA SER A 228 2.17 -15.81 3.64
C SER A 228 3.47 -16.28 4.30
N LEU A 229 4.13 -17.30 3.75
CA LEU A 229 5.43 -17.78 4.22
C LEU A 229 6.50 -16.71 4.05
N ALA A 230 6.61 -16.11 2.87
CA ALA A 230 7.59 -15.06 2.60
C ALA A 230 7.42 -13.87 3.55
N LEU A 231 6.18 -13.51 3.88
CA LEU A 231 5.89 -12.41 4.80
C LEU A 231 6.30 -12.75 6.24
N VAL A 232 6.02 -13.97 6.72
CA VAL A 232 6.40 -14.41 8.07
C VAL A 232 7.91 -14.56 8.18
N PHE A 233 8.57 -15.26 7.26
CA PHE A 233 10.02 -15.38 7.26
C PHE A 233 10.71 -14.03 7.07
N GLY A 234 10.15 -13.15 6.23
CA GLY A 234 10.61 -11.77 6.07
C GLY A 234 10.54 -10.96 7.36
N SER A 235 9.50 -11.16 8.18
CA SER A 235 9.39 -10.50 9.49
C SER A 235 10.44 -11.00 10.48
N ILE A 236 10.74 -12.30 10.47
CA ILE A 236 11.78 -12.91 11.31
C ILE A 236 13.16 -12.39 10.89
N THR A 237 13.48 -12.41 9.58
CA THR A 237 14.77 -11.91 9.09
C THR A 237 14.93 -10.42 9.35
N PHE A 238 13.87 -9.63 9.21
CA PHE A 238 13.88 -8.21 9.54
C PHE A 238 14.12 -7.97 11.04
N ALA A 239 13.45 -8.71 11.93
CA ALA A 239 13.67 -8.61 13.37
C ALA A 239 15.10 -9.03 13.76
N SER A 240 15.60 -10.12 13.18
CA SER A 240 16.98 -10.59 13.38
C SER A 240 18.01 -9.58 12.88
N LEU A 241 17.80 -8.97 11.71
CA LEU A 241 18.68 -7.94 11.17
C LEU A 241 18.63 -6.65 11.98
N ALA A 242 17.44 -6.23 12.44
CA ALA A 242 17.31 -5.07 13.30
C ALA A 242 18.09 -5.26 14.60
N TYR A 243 18.01 -6.47 15.19
CA TYR A 243 18.78 -6.82 16.38
C TYR A 243 20.29 -6.74 16.15
N THR A 244 20.80 -7.29 15.04
CA THR A 244 22.24 -7.20 14.73
C THR A 244 22.69 -5.77 14.46
N VAL A 245 21.91 -4.93 13.81
CA VAL A 245 22.28 -3.51 13.61
C VAL A 245 22.35 -2.76 14.94
N THR A 246 21.48 -3.09 15.90
CA THR A 246 21.44 -2.41 17.21
C THR A 246 22.55 -2.79 18.18
N TYR A 247 23.41 -3.79 17.87
CA TYR A 247 24.60 -4.30 18.59
C TYR A 247 24.96 -3.65 19.95
N LEU A 248 24.03 -3.63 20.91
CA LEU A 248 24.30 -3.19 22.27
C LEU A 248 24.79 -4.43 23.03
N HIS A 249 26.05 -4.38 23.47
CA HIS A 249 26.73 -5.45 24.23
C HIS A 249 25.90 -5.99 25.42
N PHE A 250 24.96 -5.21 25.95
CA PHE A 250 24.07 -5.55 27.06
C PHE A 250 22.93 -6.53 26.69
N LEU A 251 22.54 -6.65 25.42
CA LEU A 251 21.36 -7.42 24.99
C LEU A 251 21.69 -8.84 24.48
N TYR A 252 22.98 -9.22 24.38
CA TYR A 252 23.41 -10.49 23.80
C TYR A 252 22.76 -11.72 24.45
N ASN A 253 22.62 -11.72 25.79
CA ASN A 253 22.01 -12.82 26.53
C ASN A 253 20.50 -12.98 26.28
N ASN A 254 19.82 -11.99 25.71
CA ASN A 254 18.37 -12.00 25.51
C ASN A 254 17.97 -11.96 24.03
N GLN A 255 18.88 -12.37 23.13
CA GLN A 255 18.65 -12.39 21.68
C GLN A 255 17.31 -13.04 21.30
N GLU A 256 17.05 -14.25 21.81
CA GLU A 256 15.83 -15.00 21.51
C GLU A 256 14.55 -14.29 21.95
N LEU A 257 14.60 -13.70 23.14
CA LEU A 257 13.49 -12.97 23.70
C LEU A 257 13.14 -11.76 22.84
N LEU A 258 14.17 -11.01 22.42
CA LEU A 258 14.00 -9.79 21.65
C LEU A 258 13.51 -10.09 20.23
N ILE A 259 14.13 -11.05 19.55
CA ILE A 259 13.74 -11.45 18.19
C ILE A 259 12.31 -11.96 18.20
N THR A 260 11.96 -12.84 19.15
CA THR A 260 10.60 -13.40 19.22
C THR A 260 9.56 -12.33 19.57
N THR A 261 9.87 -11.42 20.50
CA THR A 261 8.94 -10.35 20.89
C THR A 261 8.75 -9.33 19.77
N ALA A 262 9.83 -8.92 19.11
CA ALA A 262 9.78 -8.01 17.97
C ALA A 262 9.03 -8.63 16.79
N THR A 263 9.34 -9.90 16.45
CA THR A 263 8.64 -10.65 15.40
C THR A 263 7.15 -10.77 15.71
N SER A 264 6.79 -11.12 16.95
CA SER A 264 5.38 -11.22 17.39
C SER A 264 4.63 -9.90 17.21
N ALA A 265 5.24 -8.78 17.59
CA ALA A 265 4.65 -7.45 17.43
C ALA A 265 4.47 -7.07 15.95
N ILE A 266 5.50 -7.31 15.12
CA ILE A 266 5.46 -7.04 13.68
C ILE A 266 4.37 -7.89 13.01
N LEU A 267 4.30 -9.18 13.33
CA LEU A 267 3.29 -10.10 12.79
C LEU A 267 1.87 -9.72 13.20
N TYR A 268 1.67 -9.28 14.45
CA TYR A 268 0.38 -8.75 14.88
C TYR A 268 -0.04 -7.53 14.07
N ILE A 269 0.87 -6.57 13.86
CA ILE A 269 0.60 -5.36 13.07
C ILE A 269 0.28 -5.71 11.63
N LEU A 270 1.11 -6.56 11.01
CA LEU A 270 0.92 -7.00 9.62
C LEU A 270 -0.40 -7.75 9.47
N ALA A 271 -0.64 -8.79 10.27
CA ALA A 271 -1.88 -9.57 10.18
C ALA A 271 -3.14 -8.74 10.46
N SER A 272 -3.07 -7.72 11.32
CA SER A 272 -4.24 -6.93 11.71
C SER A 272 -4.53 -5.74 10.76
N TYR A 273 -3.49 -5.06 10.26
CA TYR A 273 -3.65 -3.77 9.57
C TYR A 273 -3.17 -3.75 8.12
N TYR A 274 -2.33 -4.71 7.71
CA TYR A 274 -1.67 -4.66 6.40
C TYR A 274 -1.87 -5.97 5.63
N LEU A 275 -1.71 -5.91 4.30
CA LEU A 275 -1.59 -7.06 3.40
C LEU A 275 -1.03 -6.64 2.04
#